data_AF-A0AAD3CSI5-F1
#
_entry.id   AF-A0AAD3CSI5-F1
#
_cell.length_a   1.000
_cell.length_b   1.000
_cell.length_c   1.000
_cell.angle_alpha   90.00
_cell.angle_beta   90.00
_cell.angle_gamma   90.00
#
_symmetry.space_group_name_H-M   'P 1'
#
loop_
_entity.id
_entity.type
_entity.pdbx_description
1 polymer ?
#
loop_
_entity_poly.entity_id
_entity_poly.type
_entity_poly.pdbx_seq_one_letter_code
_entity_poly.pdbx_strand_id
1 'polypeptide(L)'
;MNISTFQSNLDFIKSLYFHEEWKDEKCKEKIVEAIEECNQKILDAFGWSMHKLDKHKPSFEAVEKVVKKFPSTLTYENHGRIPIQSAAAARNITKEYLTILAKEGVRQKVGGEEARGGLLTIEPKSDGYNTLQFMCSFVAKEVDDRERYDITFLQVFKELRKIGLLHKNDIYEQQLLYFCCNNDTWKRFTYLLDWDHTALFTTRVEGDPLIHKLRDFREDFCLALETGFRYHQSIGGLLY
;
A
#
# COMPACT_ATOMS: atom_id res chain seq x y z
N MET A 1 -22.93 8.35 14.93
CA MET A 1 -22.59 9.78 15.12
C MET A 1 -21.90 10.25 13.82
N ASN A 2 -22.34 11.35 13.21
CA ASN A 2 -21.72 11.86 11.98
C ASN A 2 -20.42 12.62 12.33
N ILE A 3 -19.40 12.57 11.46
CA ILE A 3 -18.11 13.27 11.62
C ILE A 3 -18.32 14.77 11.83
N SER A 4 -19.34 15.37 11.20
CA SER A 4 -19.71 16.78 11.40
C SER A 4 -20.16 17.08 12.83
N THR A 5 -20.93 16.18 13.44
CA THR A 5 -21.37 16.29 14.84
C THR A 5 -20.20 16.20 15.79
N PHE A 6 -19.25 15.29 15.53
CA PHE A 6 -18.05 15.17 16.35
C PHE A 6 -17.17 16.42 16.27
N GLN A 7 -16.93 16.95 15.06
CA GLN A 7 -16.15 18.16 14.89
C GLN A 7 -16.80 19.36 15.58
N SER A 8 -18.11 19.51 15.43
CA SER A 8 -18.88 20.55 16.11
C SER A 8 -18.78 20.43 17.62
N ASN A 9 -18.79 19.20 18.16
CA ASN A 9 -18.60 18.96 19.60
C ASN A 9 -17.17 19.31 20.03
N LEU A 10 -16.17 18.97 19.23
CA LEU A 10 -14.76 19.23 19.56
C LEU A 10 -14.44 20.73 19.49
N ASP A 11 -14.99 21.44 18.51
CA ASP A 11 -14.88 22.89 18.36
C ASP A 11 -15.64 23.61 19.49
N PHE A 12 -16.82 23.11 19.89
CA PHE A 12 -17.57 23.60 21.05
C PHE A 12 -16.81 23.38 22.36
N ILE A 13 -16.19 22.20 22.55
CA ILE A 13 -15.43 21.96 23.79
C ILE A 13 -14.16 22.82 23.81
N LYS A 14 -13.48 23.01 22.68
CA LYS A 14 -12.38 23.97 22.57
C LYS A 14 -12.85 25.39 22.88
N SER A 15 -14.02 25.82 22.38
CA SER A 15 -14.53 27.16 22.68
C SER A 15 -14.90 27.34 24.15
N LEU A 16 -15.37 26.29 24.83
CA LEU A 16 -15.55 26.31 26.29
C LEU A 16 -14.22 26.42 27.04
N TYR A 17 -13.16 25.78 26.54
CA TYR A 17 -11.83 25.81 27.14
C TYR A 17 -11.18 27.20 27.09
N PHE A 18 -11.43 27.96 26.02
CA PHE A 18 -10.96 29.33 25.86
C PHE A 18 -11.90 30.39 26.47
N HIS A 19 -12.97 29.97 27.14
CA HIS A 19 -13.85 30.91 27.83
C HIS A 19 -13.24 31.27 29.19
N GLU A 20 -12.88 32.54 29.37
CA GLU A 20 -12.22 33.10 30.58
C GLU A 20 -13.00 32.90 31.88
N GLU A 21 -14.24 32.41 31.82
CA GLU A 21 -15.15 32.27 32.96
C GLU A 21 -14.91 31.01 33.80
N TRP A 22 -14.18 30.02 33.29
CA TRP A 22 -13.83 28.83 34.06
C TRP A 22 -12.62 29.14 34.95
N LYS A 23 -12.86 29.44 36.23
CA LYS A 23 -11.80 29.77 37.20
C LYS A 23 -11.17 28.55 37.90
N ASP A 24 -11.78 27.37 37.77
CA ASP A 24 -11.30 26.15 38.40
C ASP A 24 -10.39 25.37 37.43
N GLU A 25 -9.07 25.50 37.62
CA GLU A 25 -8.05 24.80 36.84
C GLU A 25 -8.20 23.27 36.90
N LYS A 26 -8.62 22.72 38.05
CA LYS A 26 -8.82 21.28 38.20
C LYS A 26 -9.99 20.77 37.35
N CYS A 27 -11.01 21.62 37.17
CA CYS A 27 -12.14 21.29 36.30
C CYS A 27 -11.73 21.33 34.82
N LYS A 28 -10.88 22.30 34.42
CA LYS A 28 -10.30 22.37 33.07
C LYS A 28 -9.45 21.14 32.75
N GLU A 29 -8.56 20.73 33.67
CA GLU A 29 -7.73 19.54 33.51
C GLU A 29 -8.57 18.28 33.23
N LYS A 30 -9.60 18.03 34.04
CA LYS A 30 -10.50 16.88 33.85
C LYS A 30 -11.24 16.88 32.51
N ILE A 31 -11.61 18.07 32.03
CA ILE A 31 -12.26 18.21 30.72
C ILE A 31 -11.26 17.87 29.60
N VAL A 32 -10.01 18.33 29.69
CA VAL A 32 -8.96 17.98 28.72
C VAL A 32 -8.70 16.48 28.71
N GLU A 33 -8.52 15.87 29.87
CA GLU A 33 -8.33 14.42 30.00
C GLU A 33 -9.48 13.65 29.33
N ALA A 34 -10.74 14.05 29.58
CA ALA A 34 -11.90 13.41 28.97
C ALA A 34 -11.95 13.58 27.43
N ILE A 35 -11.54 14.74 26.90
CA ILE A 35 -11.45 14.97 25.45
C ILE A 35 -10.36 14.11 24.83
N GLU A 36 -9.18 14.06 25.45
CA GLU A 36 -8.05 13.26 24.98
C GLU A 36 -8.40 11.77 24.97
N GLU A 37 -9.05 11.27 26.02
CA GLU A 37 -9.54 9.90 26.09
C GLU A 37 -10.57 9.60 24.98
N CYS A 38 -11.51 10.52 24.75
CA CYS A 38 -12.51 10.40 23.69
C CYS A 38 -11.86 10.39 22.30
N ASN A 39 -10.90 11.30 22.06
CA ASN A 39 -10.15 11.37 20.81
C ASN A 39 -9.38 10.08 20.56
N GLN A 40 -8.70 9.54 21.57
CA GLN A 40 -7.96 8.29 21.45
C GLN A 40 -8.89 7.14 21.08
N LYS A 41 -10.02 6.98 21.76
CA LYS A 41 -11.02 5.95 21.44
C LYS A 41 -11.54 6.05 20.01
N ILE A 42 -11.70 7.26 19.50
CA ILE A 42 -12.14 7.51 18.11
C ILE A 42 -11.03 7.16 17.12
N LEU A 43 -9.79 7.54 17.42
CA LEU A 43 -8.62 7.15 16.61
C LEU A 43 -8.45 5.64 16.58
N ASP A 44 -8.61 4.96 17.71
CA ASP A 44 -8.56 3.49 17.79
C ASP A 44 -9.65 2.85 16.94
N ALA A 45 -10.88 3.37 17.02
CA ALA A 45 -12.01 2.87 16.25
C ALA A 45 -11.80 3.05 14.74
N PHE A 46 -11.36 4.23 14.30
CA PHE A 46 -11.09 4.48 12.89
C PHE A 46 -9.86 3.73 12.39
N GLY A 47 -8.76 3.74 13.14
CA GLY A 47 -7.53 3.02 12.82
C GLY A 47 -7.80 1.52 12.63
N TRP A 48 -8.47 0.90 13.60
CA TRP A 48 -8.91 -0.49 13.48
C TRP A 48 -9.81 -0.74 12.27
N SER A 49 -10.73 0.19 11.97
CA SER A 49 -11.60 0.09 10.79
C SER A 49 -10.82 0.17 9.47
N MET A 50 -9.73 0.96 9.42
CA MET A 50 -8.85 1.05 8.26
C MET A 50 -8.10 -0.27 7.96
N HIS A 51 -7.91 -1.14 8.96
CA HIS A 51 -7.38 -2.49 8.74
C HIS A 51 -8.41 -3.50 8.20
N LYS A 52 -9.69 -3.10 8.10
CA LYS A 52 -10.81 -4.00 7.78
C LYS A 52 -11.68 -3.45 6.64
N LEU A 53 -11.08 -2.70 5.72
CA LEU A 53 -11.77 -2.11 4.57
C LEU A 53 -12.43 -3.17 3.68
N ASP A 54 -11.82 -4.34 3.53
CA ASP A 54 -12.38 -5.47 2.76
C ASP A 54 -13.63 -6.10 3.40
N LYS A 55 -13.74 -6.04 4.73
CA LYS A 55 -14.84 -6.59 5.51
C LYS A 55 -15.98 -5.61 5.66
N HIS A 56 -15.68 -4.37 6.05
CA HIS A 56 -16.70 -3.36 6.32
C HIS A 56 -17.15 -2.62 5.06
N LYS A 57 -16.32 -2.62 4.01
CA LYS A 57 -16.61 -2.00 2.70
C LYS A 57 -17.21 -0.59 2.81
N PRO A 58 -16.63 0.34 3.60
CA PRO A 58 -17.12 1.71 3.67
C PRO A 58 -17.01 2.39 2.30
N SER A 59 -17.85 3.38 2.00
CA SER A 59 -17.71 4.10 0.73
C SER A 59 -16.32 4.75 0.61
N PHE A 60 -15.82 4.87 -0.63
CA PHE A 60 -14.53 5.50 -0.89
C PHE A 60 -14.46 6.94 -0.36
N GLU A 61 -15.56 7.69 -0.50
CA GLU A 61 -15.70 9.03 0.06
C GLU A 61 -15.60 9.04 1.59
N ALA A 62 -16.17 8.05 2.28
CA ALA A 62 -16.07 7.94 3.73
C ALA A 62 -14.62 7.67 4.17
N VAL A 63 -13.91 6.77 3.49
CA VAL A 63 -12.48 6.51 3.76
C VAL A 63 -11.67 7.79 3.54
N GLU A 64 -11.85 8.46 2.40
CA GLU A 64 -11.13 9.70 2.09
C GLU A 64 -11.39 10.80 3.13
N LYS A 65 -12.64 10.96 3.59
CA LYS A 65 -12.98 11.89 4.68
C LYS A 65 -12.28 11.53 5.99
N VAL A 66 -12.29 10.26 6.37
CA VAL A 66 -11.66 9.80 7.62
C VAL A 66 -10.15 10.04 7.58
N VAL A 67 -9.44 9.61 6.54
CA VAL A 67 -7.97 9.73 6.49
C VAL A 67 -7.50 11.19 6.37
N LYS A 68 -8.30 12.07 5.75
CA LYS A 68 -8.02 13.52 5.74
C LYS A 68 -8.27 14.16 7.10
N LYS A 69 -9.29 13.70 7.81
CA LYS A 69 -9.68 14.29 9.10
C LYS A 69 -8.85 13.78 10.27
N PHE A 70 -8.44 12.51 10.20
CA PHE A 70 -7.71 11.78 11.22
C PHE A 70 -6.48 11.10 10.57
N PRO A 71 -5.45 11.86 10.18
CA PRO A 71 -4.31 11.32 9.43
C PRO A 71 -3.52 10.27 10.20
N SER A 72 -3.51 10.33 11.54
CA SER A 72 -2.89 9.31 12.40
C SER A 72 -3.49 7.92 12.23
N THR A 73 -4.70 7.79 11.66
CA THR A 73 -5.29 6.50 11.32
C THR A 73 -4.48 5.76 10.25
N LEU A 74 -3.74 6.47 9.39
CA LEU A 74 -2.88 5.87 8.35
C LEU A 74 -1.57 5.30 8.90
N THR A 75 -1.17 5.69 10.10
CA THR A 75 -0.03 5.13 10.83
C THR A 75 -0.47 4.24 11.98
N TYR A 76 -1.77 4.00 12.14
CA TYR A 76 -2.28 3.14 13.19
C TYR A 76 -1.79 1.72 12.95
N GLU A 77 -1.06 1.17 13.92
CA GLU A 77 -0.50 -0.16 13.81
C GLU A 77 -1.47 -1.20 14.37
N ASN A 78 -1.66 -2.28 13.62
CA ASN A 78 -2.41 -3.44 14.07
C ASN A 78 -1.63 -4.71 13.71
N HIS A 79 -1.18 -5.42 14.74
CA HIS A 79 -0.27 -6.56 14.59
C HIS A 79 0.97 -6.23 13.74
N GLY A 80 1.53 -5.02 13.94
CA GLY A 80 2.70 -4.49 13.24
C GLY A 80 2.41 -3.95 11.84
N ARG A 81 1.23 -4.15 11.26
CA ARG A 81 0.91 -3.60 9.94
C ARG A 81 0.30 -2.23 10.08
N ILE A 82 0.60 -1.34 9.14
CA ILE A 82 -0.19 -0.13 8.88
C ILE A 82 -1.37 -0.45 7.92
N PRO A 83 -2.35 0.44 7.75
CA PRO A 83 -3.56 0.14 6.99
C PRO A 83 -3.31 -0.25 5.53
N ILE A 84 -2.38 0.41 4.83
CA ILE A 84 -2.10 0.06 3.42
C ILE A 84 -1.55 -1.37 3.27
N GLN A 85 -0.73 -1.82 4.21
CA GLN A 85 -0.21 -3.19 4.25
C GLN A 85 -1.33 -4.19 4.56
N SER A 86 -2.23 -3.83 5.47
CA SER A 86 -3.40 -4.66 5.80
C SER A 86 -4.37 -4.75 4.63
N ALA A 87 -4.60 -3.64 3.93
CA ALA A 87 -5.40 -3.58 2.71
C ALA A 87 -4.79 -4.46 1.61
N ALA A 88 -3.48 -4.38 1.39
CA ALA A 88 -2.79 -5.20 0.38
C ALA A 88 -2.94 -6.69 0.67
N ALA A 89 -2.92 -7.10 1.94
CA ALA A 89 -3.11 -8.49 2.34
C ALA A 89 -4.57 -8.93 2.47
N ALA A 90 -5.55 -8.06 2.19
CA ALA A 90 -6.96 -8.31 2.49
C ALA A 90 -7.66 -9.09 1.37
N ARG A 91 -8.63 -9.95 1.73
CA ARG A 91 -9.17 -10.92 0.77
C ARG A 91 -9.90 -10.25 -0.39
N ASN A 92 -10.69 -9.22 -0.07
CA ASN A 92 -11.60 -8.55 -1.01
C ASN A 92 -11.27 -7.07 -1.17
N ILE A 93 -9.98 -6.73 -1.20
CA ILE A 93 -9.56 -5.35 -1.44
C ILE A 93 -9.80 -4.94 -2.89
N THR A 94 -10.08 -3.66 -3.10
CA THR A 94 -10.20 -3.05 -4.42
C THR A 94 -9.06 -2.05 -4.64
N LYS A 95 -8.79 -1.72 -5.92
CA LYS A 95 -7.75 -0.76 -6.26
C LYS A 95 -7.98 0.62 -5.64
N GLU A 96 -9.24 1.01 -5.45
CA GLU A 96 -9.63 2.33 -4.96
C GLU A 96 -9.17 2.54 -3.51
N TYR A 97 -9.37 1.56 -2.63
CA TYR A 97 -8.89 1.68 -1.24
C TYR A 97 -7.37 1.82 -1.18
N LEU A 98 -6.64 0.96 -1.89
CA LEU A 98 -5.17 1.03 -1.93
C LEU A 98 -4.68 2.36 -2.48
N THR A 99 -5.33 2.87 -3.53
CA THR A 99 -4.97 4.16 -4.13
C THR A 99 -5.25 5.34 -3.20
N ILE A 100 -6.38 5.32 -2.47
CA ILE A 100 -6.71 6.35 -1.47
C ILE A 100 -5.68 6.34 -0.34
N LEU A 101 -5.38 5.17 0.21
CA LEU A 101 -4.41 5.02 1.30
C LEU A 101 -3.01 5.46 0.88
N ALA A 102 -2.55 5.10 -0.33
CA ALA A 102 -1.25 5.52 -0.84
C ALA A 102 -1.19 7.05 -1.05
N LYS A 103 -2.20 7.62 -1.71
CA LYS A 103 -2.25 9.06 -2.02
C LYS A 103 -2.28 9.92 -0.77
N GLU A 104 -3.14 9.60 0.18
CA GLU A 104 -3.22 10.33 1.45
C GLU A 104 -2.02 10.00 2.34
N GLY A 105 -1.51 8.76 2.30
CA GLY A 105 -0.28 8.38 2.99
C GLY A 105 0.92 9.23 2.59
N VAL A 106 1.10 9.51 1.30
CA VAL A 106 2.18 10.38 0.81
C VAL A 106 2.03 11.81 1.33
N ARG A 107 0.81 12.35 1.31
CA ARG A 107 0.53 13.70 1.85
C ARG A 107 0.86 13.81 3.33
N GLN A 108 0.60 12.74 4.08
CA GLN A 108 0.85 12.68 5.53
C GLN A 108 2.22 12.11 5.90
N LYS A 109 3.10 11.83 4.91
CA LYS A 109 4.44 11.26 5.11
C LYS A 109 4.43 9.96 5.94
N VAL A 110 3.45 9.09 5.70
CA VAL A 110 3.31 7.81 6.40
C VAL A 110 4.56 6.94 6.15
N GLY A 111 5.20 6.53 7.25
CA GLY A 111 6.47 5.78 7.23
C GLY A 111 7.72 6.64 7.02
N GLY A 112 7.59 7.97 6.92
CA GLY A 112 8.67 8.90 6.57
C GLY A 112 8.57 9.42 5.14
N GLU A 113 9.43 10.38 4.79
CA GLU A 113 9.43 11.03 3.46
C GLU A 113 9.71 10.04 2.33
N GLU A 114 10.70 9.17 2.52
CA GLU A 114 11.12 8.17 1.53
C GLU A 114 10.20 6.94 1.48
N ALA A 115 9.31 6.74 2.46
CA ALA A 115 8.44 5.57 2.52
C ALA A 115 7.27 5.63 1.51
N ARG A 116 7.07 6.79 0.86
CA ARG A 116 6.01 7.05 -0.12
C ARG A 116 4.63 6.60 0.36
N GLY A 117 4.27 7.05 1.55
CA GLY A 117 2.95 6.79 2.12
C GLY A 117 2.74 5.34 2.54
N GLY A 118 3.80 4.66 2.98
CA GLY A 118 3.77 3.26 3.39
C GLY A 118 4.00 2.25 2.25
N LEU A 119 4.13 2.71 1.00
CA LEU A 119 4.40 1.82 -0.15
C LEU A 119 5.77 1.14 -0.05
N LEU A 120 6.77 1.85 0.47
CA LEU A 120 8.13 1.35 0.67
C LEU A 120 8.42 0.94 2.12
N THR A 121 7.42 0.93 2.99
CA THR A 121 7.58 0.45 4.37
C THR A 121 7.58 -1.08 4.39
N ILE A 122 8.60 -1.65 5.04
CA ILE A 122 8.72 -3.10 5.26
C ILE A 122 7.50 -3.59 6.02
N GLU A 123 6.91 -4.67 5.52
CA GLU A 123 5.79 -5.34 6.15
C GLU A 123 6.34 -6.31 7.22
N PRO A 124 6.08 -6.11 8.52
CA PRO A 124 6.79 -6.86 9.56
C PRO A 124 6.46 -8.36 9.63
N LYS A 125 5.44 -8.83 8.89
CA LYS A 125 5.15 -10.28 8.77
C LYS A 125 5.55 -10.85 7.41
N SER A 126 6.22 -10.05 6.58
CA SER A 126 6.86 -10.52 5.35
C SER A 126 8.31 -10.90 5.62
N ASP A 127 8.92 -11.61 4.69
CA ASP A 127 10.36 -11.90 4.66
C ASP A 127 11.21 -10.67 4.28
N GLY A 128 10.87 -9.50 4.85
CA GLY A 128 11.52 -8.22 4.58
C GLY A 128 10.97 -7.45 3.37
N TYR A 129 9.81 -7.83 2.85
CA TYR A 129 9.17 -7.16 1.71
C TYR A 129 8.51 -5.86 2.13
N ASN A 130 8.68 -4.82 1.31
CA ASN A 130 7.80 -3.65 1.41
C ASN A 130 6.45 -3.89 0.74
N THR A 131 5.51 -2.96 0.91
CA THR A 131 4.15 -3.08 0.36
C THR A 131 4.14 -3.26 -1.17
N LEU A 132 5.01 -2.58 -1.93
CA LEU A 132 5.10 -2.77 -3.39
C LEU A 132 5.59 -4.17 -3.75
N GLN A 133 6.64 -4.65 -3.10
CA GLN A 133 7.18 -6.01 -3.30
C GLN A 133 6.16 -7.07 -2.91
N PHE A 134 5.45 -6.88 -1.79
CA PHE A 134 4.36 -7.75 -1.37
C PHE A 134 3.27 -7.82 -2.44
N MET A 135 2.83 -6.68 -2.99
CA MET A 135 1.85 -6.65 -4.08
C MET A 135 2.38 -7.27 -5.39
N CYS A 136 3.70 -7.38 -5.59
CA CYS A 136 4.28 -8.12 -6.70
C CYS A 136 4.23 -9.63 -6.45
N SER A 137 4.67 -10.08 -5.28
CA SER A 137 4.81 -11.50 -4.93
C SER A 137 3.53 -12.17 -4.44
N PHE A 138 2.47 -11.40 -4.16
CA PHE A 138 1.26 -11.97 -3.59
C PHE A 138 0.56 -12.90 -4.58
N VAL A 139 0.35 -14.14 -4.13
CA VAL A 139 -0.42 -15.18 -4.79
C VAL A 139 -1.47 -15.69 -3.81
N ALA A 140 -2.73 -15.76 -4.25
CA ALA A 140 -3.80 -16.32 -3.44
C ALA A 140 -3.61 -17.82 -3.25
N LYS A 141 -3.95 -18.32 -2.05
CA LYS A 141 -3.97 -19.76 -1.77
C LYS A 141 -4.98 -20.49 -2.65
N GLU A 142 -6.19 -19.94 -2.74
CA GLU A 142 -7.27 -20.49 -3.56
C GLU A 142 -7.04 -20.16 -5.03
N VAL A 143 -7.06 -21.19 -5.88
CA VAL A 143 -6.79 -21.07 -7.33
C VAL A 143 -7.73 -20.07 -7.99
N ASP A 144 -9.02 -20.12 -7.65
CA ASP A 144 -10.06 -19.25 -8.22
C ASP A 144 -9.86 -17.76 -7.90
N ASP A 145 -9.12 -17.43 -6.84
CA ASP A 145 -8.84 -16.04 -6.47
C ASP A 145 -7.55 -15.52 -7.15
N ARG A 146 -6.67 -16.37 -7.69
CA ARG A 146 -5.32 -15.97 -8.17
C ARG A 146 -5.38 -14.93 -9.29
N GLU A 147 -6.15 -15.20 -10.34
CA GLU A 147 -6.32 -14.26 -11.45
C GLU A 147 -6.92 -12.93 -10.97
N ARG A 148 -7.86 -13.00 -10.01
CA ARG A 148 -8.51 -11.82 -9.46
C ARG A 148 -7.50 -10.89 -8.78
N TYR A 149 -6.57 -11.44 -7.99
CA TYR A 149 -5.51 -10.64 -7.36
C TYR A 149 -4.53 -10.08 -8.38
N ASP A 150 -4.14 -10.87 -9.38
CA ASP A 150 -3.23 -10.40 -10.42
C ASP A 150 -3.83 -9.20 -11.17
N ILE A 151 -5.11 -9.27 -11.52
CA ILE A 151 -5.85 -8.14 -12.12
C ILE A 151 -5.95 -6.96 -11.15
N THR A 152 -6.26 -7.21 -9.87
CA THR A 152 -6.44 -6.15 -8.87
C THR A 152 -5.14 -5.37 -8.66
N PHE A 153 -4.02 -6.06 -8.45
CA PHE A 153 -2.74 -5.39 -8.25
C PHE A 153 -2.18 -4.78 -9.53
N LEU A 154 -2.42 -5.37 -10.70
CA LEU A 154 -2.13 -4.71 -11.97
C LEU A 154 -2.86 -3.37 -12.08
N GLN A 155 -4.15 -3.33 -11.71
CA GLN A 155 -4.90 -2.08 -11.72
C GLN A 155 -4.35 -1.07 -10.70
N VAL A 156 -3.92 -1.53 -9.51
CA VAL A 156 -3.23 -0.68 -8.53
C VAL A 156 -1.96 -0.10 -9.12
N PHE A 157 -1.08 -0.90 -9.75
CA PHE A 157 0.15 -0.40 -10.37
C PHE A 157 -0.11 0.61 -11.47
N LYS A 158 -1.14 0.39 -12.31
CA LYS A 158 -1.56 1.36 -13.33
C LYS A 158 -1.99 2.69 -12.70
N GLU A 159 -2.78 2.66 -11.64
CA GLU A 159 -3.19 3.89 -10.95
C GLU A 159 -2.02 4.56 -10.24
N LEU A 160 -1.20 3.81 -9.48
CA LEU A 160 -0.01 4.34 -8.79
C LEU A 160 0.96 4.99 -9.78
N ARG A 161 1.18 4.40 -10.97
CA ARG A 161 1.95 5.03 -12.04
C ARG A 161 1.31 6.32 -12.52
N LYS A 162 0.00 6.30 -12.79
CA LYS A 162 -0.75 7.46 -13.29
C LYS A 162 -0.69 8.64 -12.31
N ILE A 163 -0.71 8.39 -11.00
CA ILE A 163 -0.60 9.42 -9.96
C ILE A 163 0.85 9.71 -9.53
N GLY A 164 1.85 9.12 -10.18
CA GLY A 164 3.27 9.38 -9.93
C GLY A 164 3.80 8.81 -8.61
N LEU A 165 3.19 7.75 -8.07
CA LEU A 165 3.64 7.05 -6.86
C LEU A 165 4.40 5.75 -7.14
N LEU A 166 4.22 5.16 -8.32
CA LEU A 166 5.07 4.10 -8.84
C LEU A 166 5.96 4.71 -9.92
N HIS A 167 7.27 4.51 -9.79
CA HIS A 167 8.31 5.08 -10.66
C HIS A 167 8.99 3.98 -11.45
N LYS A 168 9.57 4.34 -12.59
CA LYS A 168 10.31 3.39 -13.42
C LYS A 168 11.50 2.78 -12.66
N ASN A 169 12.22 3.59 -11.89
CA ASN A 169 13.36 3.14 -11.08
C ASN A 169 12.97 2.10 -10.02
N ASP A 170 11.73 2.11 -9.52
CA ASP A 170 11.27 1.12 -8.55
C ASP A 170 11.38 -0.30 -9.07
N ILE A 171 11.19 -0.49 -10.38
CA ILE A 171 11.27 -1.80 -11.02
C ILE A 171 12.63 -2.43 -10.71
N TYR A 172 13.70 -1.64 -10.77
CA TYR A 172 15.06 -2.06 -10.47
C TYR A 172 15.38 -1.99 -8.96
N GLU A 173 15.18 -0.83 -8.33
CA GLU A 173 15.58 -0.58 -6.93
C GLU A 173 14.86 -1.50 -5.95
N GLN A 174 13.59 -1.81 -6.22
CA GLN A 174 12.77 -2.69 -5.40
C GLN A 174 12.68 -4.10 -5.98
N GLN A 175 13.39 -4.38 -7.09
CA GLN A 175 13.42 -5.68 -7.78
C GLN A 175 12.00 -6.20 -8.11
N LEU A 176 11.07 -5.31 -8.50
CA LEU A 176 9.65 -5.66 -8.64
C LEU A 176 9.41 -6.78 -9.66
N LEU A 177 10.22 -6.84 -10.74
CA LEU A 177 10.12 -7.93 -11.71
C LEU A 177 10.46 -9.29 -11.09
N TYR A 178 11.48 -9.36 -10.23
CA TYR A 178 11.84 -10.59 -9.52
C TYR A 178 10.67 -11.10 -8.69
N PHE A 179 10.00 -10.20 -7.96
CA PHE A 179 8.85 -10.57 -7.15
C PHE A 179 7.61 -10.97 -7.95
N CYS A 180 7.53 -10.61 -9.23
CA CYS A 180 6.48 -11.08 -10.15
C CYS A 180 6.89 -12.33 -10.95
N CYS A 181 7.99 -13.02 -10.62
CA CYS A 181 8.43 -14.24 -11.31
C CYS A 181 7.65 -15.48 -10.87
N ASN A 182 6.33 -15.40 -10.99
CA ASN A 182 5.41 -16.51 -10.73
C ASN A 182 4.25 -16.42 -11.74
N ASN A 183 3.88 -17.56 -12.33
CA ASN A 183 2.77 -17.70 -13.28
C ASN A 183 1.48 -16.98 -12.85
N ASP A 184 1.15 -17.01 -11.55
CA ASP A 184 -0.06 -16.40 -10.99
C ASP A 184 0.02 -14.86 -10.88
N THR A 185 1.18 -14.28 -11.21
CA THR A 185 1.47 -12.84 -11.18
C THR A 185 1.83 -12.29 -12.56
N TRP A 186 1.56 -13.07 -13.62
CA TRP A 186 2.06 -12.81 -14.97
C TRP A 186 1.58 -11.49 -15.58
N LYS A 187 0.34 -11.05 -15.29
CA LYS A 187 -0.16 -9.78 -15.84
C LYS A 187 0.56 -8.59 -15.21
N ARG A 188 0.92 -8.67 -13.92
CA ARG A 188 1.82 -7.70 -13.27
C ARG A 188 3.22 -7.73 -13.87
N PHE A 189 3.80 -8.93 -14.02
CA PHE A 189 5.12 -9.11 -14.62
C PHE A 189 5.21 -8.44 -16.00
N THR A 190 4.29 -8.81 -16.91
CA THR A 190 4.25 -8.29 -18.27
C THR A 190 4.10 -6.78 -18.29
N TYR A 191 3.24 -6.22 -17.44
CA TYR A 191 3.06 -4.77 -17.35
C TYR A 191 4.32 -4.02 -16.94
N LEU A 192 5.07 -4.54 -15.97
CA LEU A 192 6.34 -3.95 -15.53
C LEU A 192 7.42 -4.12 -16.60
N LEU A 193 7.47 -5.27 -17.27
CA LEU A 193 8.43 -5.53 -18.34
C LEU A 193 8.17 -4.65 -19.58
N ASP A 194 6.91 -4.46 -19.96
CA ASP A 194 6.54 -3.54 -21.06
C ASP A 194 6.90 -2.08 -20.71
N TRP A 195 6.89 -1.73 -19.43
CA TRP A 195 7.30 -0.40 -18.98
C TRP A 195 8.83 -0.24 -18.96
N ASP A 196 9.57 -1.27 -18.54
CA ASP A 196 11.02 -1.29 -18.62
C ASP A 196 11.59 -2.65 -19.03
N HIS A 197 11.71 -2.87 -20.33
CA HIS A 197 12.25 -4.12 -20.86
C HIS A 197 13.73 -4.32 -20.49
N THR A 198 14.46 -3.24 -20.21
CA THR A 198 15.88 -3.32 -19.82
C THR A 198 16.06 -3.96 -18.45
N ALA A 199 15.04 -3.89 -17.60
CA ALA A 199 15.06 -4.42 -16.24
C ALA A 199 15.27 -5.95 -16.19
N LEU A 200 14.94 -6.68 -17.26
CA LEU A 200 15.23 -8.12 -17.36
C LEU A 200 16.73 -8.43 -17.32
N PHE A 201 17.55 -7.53 -17.86
CA PHE A 201 19.00 -7.69 -17.99
C PHE A 201 19.78 -6.92 -16.93
N THR A 202 19.22 -5.83 -16.43
CA THR A 202 19.90 -4.96 -15.45
C THR A 202 19.61 -5.38 -14.02
N THR A 203 18.41 -5.91 -13.72
CA THR A 203 18.07 -6.39 -12.37
C THR A 203 19.00 -7.53 -11.99
N ARG A 204 19.68 -7.39 -10.85
CA ARG A 204 20.61 -8.38 -10.31
C ARG A 204 20.00 -9.00 -9.06
N VAL A 205 19.87 -10.33 -9.05
CA VAL A 205 19.38 -11.12 -7.93
C VAL A 205 20.51 -12.04 -7.51
N GLU A 206 21.02 -11.87 -6.28
CA GLU A 206 22.19 -12.62 -5.77
C GLU A 206 23.45 -12.46 -6.67
N GLY A 207 23.56 -11.34 -7.38
CA GLY A 207 24.68 -11.06 -8.28
C GLY A 207 24.46 -11.47 -9.74
N ASP A 208 23.40 -12.24 -10.03
CA ASP A 208 23.09 -12.71 -11.39
C ASP A 208 21.99 -11.87 -12.04
N PRO A 209 22.00 -11.67 -13.38
CA PRO A 209 20.88 -11.05 -14.07
C PRO A 209 19.58 -11.85 -13.86
N LEU A 210 18.43 -11.16 -13.75
CA LEU A 210 17.13 -11.79 -13.50
C LEU A 210 16.79 -12.90 -14.50
N ILE A 211 17.18 -12.75 -15.77
CA ILE A 211 16.98 -13.77 -16.80
C ILE A 211 17.60 -15.14 -16.45
N HIS A 212 18.68 -15.17 -15.66
CA HIS A 212 19.28 -16.42 -15.21
C HIS A 212 18.43 -17.11 -14.14
N LYS A 213 17.81 -16.34 -13.24
CA LYS A 213 16.90 -16.87 -12.22
C LYS A 213 15.60 -17.39 -12.81
N LEU A 214 15.11 -16.75 -13.88
CA LEU A 214 13.91 -17.20 -14.59
C LEU A 214 14.04 -18.62 -15.13
N ARG A 215 15.26 -19.10 -15.42
CA ARG A 215 15.50 -20.47 -15.91
C ARG A 215 14.98 -21.54 -14.95
N ASP A 216 14.99 -21.26 -13.64
CA ASP A 216 14.53 -22.20 -12.62
C ASP A 216 12.99 -22.32 -12.61
N PHE A 217 12.30 -21.38 -13.27
CA PHE A 217 10.85 -21.34 -13.43
C PHE A 217 10.47 -21.70 -14.87
N ARG A 218 10.48 -23.00 -15.23
CA ARG A 218 10.38 -23.47 -16.63
C ARG A 218 9.27 -22.84 -17.47
N GLU A 219 8.09 -22.63 -16.90
CA GLU A 219 6.94 -22.06 -17.61
C GLU A 219 7.08 -20.54 -17.77
N ASP A 220 7.53 -19.86 -16.71
CA ASP A 220 7.80 -18.42 -16.68
C ASP A 220 8.96 -18.02 -17.63
N PHE A 221 9.97 -18.90 -17.77
CA PHE A 221 11.13 -18.69 -18.64
C PHE A 221 10.74 -18.55 -20.11
N CYS A 222 9.87 -19.43 -20.62
CA CYS A 222 9.46 -19.41 -22.03
C CYS A 222 8.71 -18.12 -22.37
N LEU A 223 7.79 -17.68 -21.51
CA LEU A 223 7.00 -16.47 -21.76
C LEU A 223 7.83 -15.19 -21.58
N ALA A 224 8.73 -15.15 -20.60
CA ALA A 224 9.66 -14.05 -20.42
C ALA A 224 10.66 -13.95 -21.59
N LEU A 225 11.13 -15.09 -22.11
CA LEU A 225 11.94 -15.14 -23.30
C LEU A 225 11.17 -14.70 -24.54
N GLU A 226 9.97 -15.21 -24.78
CA GLU A 226 9.13 -14.76 -25.91
C GLU A 226 8.92 -13.25 -25.88
N THR A 227 8.65 -12.70 -24.70
CA THR A 227 8.48 -11.25 -24.52
C THR A 227 9.79 -10.51 -24.72
N GLY A 228 10.90 -11.01 -24.17
CA GLY A 228 12.24 -10.46 -24.39
C GLY A 228 12.62 -10.45 -25.87
N PHE A 229 12.43 -11.56 -26.58
CA PHE A 229 12.74 -11.70 -28.00
C PHE A 229 11.92 -10.74 -28.88
N ARG A 230 10.71 -10.36 -28.46
CA ARG A 230 9.94 -9.30 -29.15
C ARG A 230 10.63 -7.93 -29.08
N TYR A 231 11.33 -7.63 -27.98
CA TYR A 231 11.95 -6.33 -27.75
C TYR A 231 13.44 -6.27 -28.13
N HIS A 232 14.15 -7.40 -28.11
CA HIS A 232 15.56 -7.47 -28.52
C HIS A 232 15.84 -8.74 -29.33
N GLN A 233 15.96 -8.60 -30.66
CA GLN A 233 16.34 -9.69 -31.55
C GLN A 233 17.75 -10.27 -31.27
N SER A 234 18.59 -9.57 -30.50
CA SER A 234 19.96 -9.96 -30.15
C SER A 234 20.11 -10.76 -28.84
N ILE A 235 19.02 -11.15 -28.18
CA ILE A 235 19.07 -11.86 -26.87
C ILE A 235 19.76 -13.22 -26.95
N GLY A 236 19.90 -13.81 -28.13
CA GLY A 236 20.59 -15.10 -28.31
C GLY A 236 22.01 -15.15 -27.73
N GLY A 237 22.69 -14.00 -27.58
CA GLY A 237 24.01 -13.91 -26.95
C GLY A 237 24.03 -13.73 -25.43
N LEU A 238 22.88 -13.46 -24.79
CA LEU A 238 22.74 -13.21 -23.34
C LEU A 238 22.29 -14.45 -22.54
N LEU A 239 22.05 -15.58 -23.23
CA LEU A 239 21.65 -16.85 -22.63
C LEU A 239 22.82 -17.80 -22.35
N TYR A 240 24.05 -17.32 -22.52
CA TYR A 240 25.30 -18.07 -22.35
C TYR A 240 26.18 -17.40 -21.29
#